data_AF-A0A6J1VZN2-F1
#
_entry.id   AF-A0A6J1VZN2-F1
#
_cell.length_a   1.000
_cell.length_b   1.000
_cell.length_c   1.000
_cell.angle_alpha   90.00
_cell.angle_beta   90.00
_cell.angle_gamma   90.00
#
_symmetry.space_group_name_H-M   'P 1'
#
loop_
_entity.id
_entity.type
_entity.pdbx_description
1 polymer ?
#
loop_
_entity_poly.entity_id
_entity_poly.type
_entity_poly.pdbx_seq_one_letter_code
_entity_poly.pdbx_strand_id
1 'polypeptide(L)'
;MEETGRILSNLCNVVPGGVVCFFPSYDYEKQVYLHWEKTGLLARLATKKKIFQEPKKANQVEQVLAEYAKCIKRCNLTDGPMTGALLFSVVGGKMSEGINFSDDLGRCVIMVGMPYPNIKSPELQEKMAYLDKTM
;
A
#
# COMPACT_ATOMS: atom_id res chain seq x y z
N MET A 1 0.62 -15.33 -1.90
CA MET A 1 -0.32 -14.39 -1.25
C MET A 1 -0.40 -14.60 0.27
N GLU A 2 -0.41 -15.85 0.77
CA GLU A 2 -0.41 -16.10 2.22
C GLU A 2 0.84 -15.62 2.95
N GLU A 3 2.03 -15.94 2.44
CA GLU A 3 3.30 -15.57 3.07
C GLU A 3 3.44 -14.04 3.20
N THR A 4 3.12 -13.31 2.14
CA THR A 4 3.04 -11.84 2.15
C THR A 4 2.12 -11.33 3.25
N GLY A 5 0.95 -11.95 3.41
CA GLY A 5 0.00 -11.59 4.46
C GLY A 5 0.51 -11.91 5.88
N ARG A 6 1.27 -13.01 6.05
CA ARG A 6 1.92 -13.36 7.33
C ARG A 6 3.02 -12.34 7.68
N ILE A 7 3.87 -11.99 6.71
CA ILE A 7 4.90 -10.96 6.89
C ILE A 7 4.26 -9.62 7.24
N LEU A 8 3.24 -9.21 6.49
CA LEU A 8 2.50 -7.98 6.75
C LEU A 8 1.88 -7.98 8.16
N SER A 9 1.29 -9.10 8.59
CA SER A 9 0.74 -9.24 9.94
C SER A 9 1.81 -9.08 11.03
N ASN A 10 3.00 -9.65 10.83
CA ASN A 10 4.12 -9.51 11.76
C ASN A 10 4.62 -8.06 11.82
N LEU A 11 4.75 -7.39 10.67
CA LEU A 11 5.15 -5.98 10.61
C LEU A 11 4.12 -5.07 11.30
N CYS A 12 2.83 -5.29 11.05
CA CYS A 12 1.75 -4.52 11.69
C CYS A 12 1.71 -4.69 13.23
N ASN A 13 2.25 -5.78 13.78
CA ASN A 13 2.37 -5.98 15.23
C ASN A 13 3.49 -5.15 15.86
N VAL A 14 4.54 -4.82 15.10
CA VAL A 14 5.77 -4.19 15.63
C VAL A 14 5.85 -2.71 15.27
N VAL A 15 5.41 -2.33 14.07
CA VAL A 15 5.52 -0.95 13.58
C VAL A 15 4.36 -0.11 14.14
N PRO A 16 4.63 0.97 14.91
CA PRO A 16 3.60 1.92 15.34
C PRO A 16 3.22 2.88 14.20
N GLY A 17 2.08 3.57 14.33
CA GLY A 17 1.64 4.57 13.38
C GLY A 17 1.26 3.98 12.01
N GLY A 18 1.64 4.68 10.95
CA GLY A 18 1.30 4.41 9.57
C GLY A 18 2.20 3.41 8.88
N VAL A 19 1.59 2.38 8.30
CA VAL A 19 2.21 1.46 7.35
C VAL A 19 1.61 1.71 5.97
N VAL A 20 2.44 1.81 4.94
CA VAL A 20 2.00 1.96 3.54
C VAL A 20 2.51 0.76 2.76
N CYS A 21 1.62 0.03 2.09
CA CYS A 21 1.93 -1.15 1.32
C CYS A 21 1.57 -0.93 -0.15
N PHE A 22 2.58 -0.85 -0.98
CA PHE A 22 2.45 -0.63 -2.41
C PHE A 22 2.39 -1.95 -3.17
N PHE A 23 1.37 -2.08 -4.01
CA PHE A 23 1.16 -3.17 -4.94
C PHE A 23 1.55 -2.74 -6.37
N PRO A 24 1.94 -3.69 -7.24
CA PRO A 24 2.37 -3.38 -8.60
C PRO A 24 1.22 -2.97 -9.53
N SER A 25 -0.03 -3.32 -9.22
CA SER A 25 -1.21 -2.92 -9.99
C SER A 25 -2.49 -2.99 -9.15
N TYR A 26 -3.53 -2.26 -9.58
CA TYR A 26 -4.86 -2.32 -8.95
C TYR A 26 -5.50 -3.71 -9.05
N ASP A 27 -5.29 -4.42 -10.16
CA ASP A 27 -5.84 -5.76 -10.32
C ASP A 27 -5.20 -6.75 -9.35
N TYR A 28 -3.88 -6.64 -9.15
CA TYR A 28 -3.18 -7.51 -8.21
C TYR A 28 -3.54 -7.17 -6.75
N GLU A 29 -3.61 -5.88 -6.40
CA GLU A 29 -4.11 -5.44 -5.08
C GLU A 29 -5.51 -6.01 -4.80
N LYS A 30 -6.43 -5.93 -5.77
CA LYS A 30 -7.79 -6.47 -5.64
C LYS A 30 -7.80 -7.99 -5.44
N GLN A 31 -6.98 -8.73 -6.19
CA GLN A 31 -6.88 -10.19 -6.04
C GLN A 31 -6.37 -10.57 -4.64
N VAL A 32 -5.33 -9.89 -4.16
CA VAL A 32 -4.76 -10.10 -2.84
C VAL A 32 -5.78 -9.75 -1.75
N TYR A 33 -6.45 -8.61 -1.87
CA TYR A 33 -7.47 -8.16 -0.92
C TYR A 33 -8.60 -9.19 -0.78
N LEU A 34 -9.20 -9.62 -1.88
CA LEU A 34 -10.27 -10.63 -1.88
C LEU A 34 -9.81 -11.97 -1.29
N HIS A 35 -8.58 -12.38 -1.56
CA HIS A 35 -8.00 -13.58 -0.99
C HIS A 35 -7.79 -13.46 0.53
N TRP A 36 -7.31 -12.32 1.01
CA TRP A 36 -7.12 -12.04 2.45
C TRP A 36 -8.44 -11.83 3.19
N GLU A 37 -9.48 -11.34 2.52
CA GLU A 37 -10.84 -11.27 3.05
C GLU A 37 -11.39 -12.68 3.27
N LYS A 38 -11.34 -13.53 2.23
CA LYS A 38 -11.83 -14.91 2.28
C LYS A 38 -11.12 -15.76 3.35
N THR A 39 -9.83 -15.54 3.58
CA THR A 39 -9.02 -16.28 4.56
C THR A 39 -9.10 -15.70 5.98
N GLY A 40 -9.80 -14.57 6.18
CA GLY A 40 -9.89 -13.89 7.47
C GLY A 40 -8.62 -13.13 7.89
N LEU A 41 -7.61 -13.04 7.01
CA LEU A 41 -6.36 -12.34 7.29
C LEU A 41 -6.58 -10.83 7.46
N LEU A 42 -7.49 -10.22 6.69
CA LEU A 42 -7.86 -8.81 6.86
C LEU A 42 -8.43 -8.54 8.25
N ALA A 43 -9.27 -9.44 8.77
CA ALA A 43 -9.82 -9.30 10.12
C ALA A 43 -8.71 -9.34 11.18
N ARG A 44 -7.71 -10.22 11.01
CA ARG A 44 -6.54 -10.27 11.89
C ARG A 44 -5.72 -8.98 11.82
N LEU A 45 -5.45 -8.45 10.63
CA LEU A 45 -4.76 -7.16 10.45
C LEU A 45 -5.54 -6.01 11.11
N ALA A 46 -6.88 -6.01 10.96
CA ALA A 46 -7.77 -5.00 11.50
C ALA A 46 -7.75 -4.92 13.03
N THR A 47 -7.29 -5.96 13.74
CA THR A 47 -7.10 -5.91 15.20
C THR A 47 -5.99 -4.94 15.64
N LYS A 48 -5.01 -4.69 14.76
CA LYS A 48 -3.84 -3.83 15.05
C LYS A 48 -3.80 -2.56 14.23
N LYS A 49 -4.26 -2.60 12.98
CA LYS A 49 -4.21 -1.46 12.05
C LYS A 49 -5.53 -1.29 11.35
N LYS A 50 -6.07 -0.07 11.34
CA LYS A 50 -7.21 0.25 10.46
C LYS A 50 -6.74 0.21 9.01
N ILE A 51 -7.42 -0.57 8.17
CA ILE A 51 -7.05 -0.76 6.76
C ILE A 51 -7.74 0.31 5.92
N PHE A 52 -6.97 0.95 5.05
CA PHE A 52 -7.41 1.90 4.04
C PHE A 52 -6.94 1.42 2.67
N GLN A 53 -7.72 1.73 1.64
CA GLN A 53 -7.36 1.42 0.26
C GLN A 53 -7.31 2.71 -0.56
N GLU A 54 -6.44 2.72 -1.55
CA GLU A 54 -6.37 3.81 -2.49
C GLU A 54 -7.68 3.97 -3.28
N PRO A 55 -8.25 5.19 -3.33
CA PRO A 55 -9.50 5.39 -4.05
C PRO A 55 -9.31 5.33 -5.56
N LYS A 56 -10.32 4.78 -6.23
CA LYS A 56 -10.36 4.76 -7.71
C LYS A 56 -10.52 6.15 -8.31
N LYS A 57 -11.14 7.08 -7.59
CA LYS A 57 -11.38 8.45 -8.06
C LYS A 57 -10.38 9.42 -7.41
N ALA A 58 -9.81 10.33 -8.20
CA ALA A 58 -8.83 11.30 -7.74
C ALA A 58 -9.39 12.25 -6.66
N ASN A 59 -10.66 12.64 -6.77
CA ASN A 59 -11.32 13.54 -5.82
C ASN A 59 -11.52 12.95 -4.41
N GLN A 60 -11.29 11.64 -4.21
CA GLN A 60 -11.41 10.98 -2.91
C GLN A 60 -10.05 10.80 -2.21
N VAL A 61 -8.94 11.08 -2.89
CA VAL A 61 -7.58 10.86 -2.38
C VAL A 61 -7.35 11.66 -1.10
N GLU A 62 -7.62 12.96 -1.11
CA GLU A 62 -7.45 13.83 0.06
C GLU A 62 -8.30 13.38 1.24
N GLN A 63 -9.54 12.94 0.99
CA GLN A 63 -10.42 12.45 2.04
C GLN A 63 -9.83 11.21 2.72
N VAL A 64 -9.41 10.22 1.94
CA VAL A 64 -8.83 8.97 2.47
C VAL A 64 -7.55 9.26 3.25
N LEU A 65 -6.68 10.14 2.76
CA LEU A 65 -5.46 10.54 3.46
C LEU A 65 -5.76 11.29 4.77
N ALA A 66 -6.75 12.17 4.76
CA ALA A 66 -7.16 12.89 5.96
C ALA A 66 -7.72 11.92 7.02
N GLU A 67 -8.51 10.94 6.61
CA GLU A 67 -9.03 9.89 7.50
C GLU A 67 -7.93 8.97 8.02
N TYR A 68 -6.96 8.60 7.17
CA TYR A 68 -5.77 7.84 7.53
C TYR A 68 -4.94 8.56 8.60
N ALA A 69 -4.63 9.83 8.38
CA ALA A 69 -3.87 10.65 9.31
C ALA A 69 -4.60 10.85 10.65
N LYS A 70 -5.92 11.12 10.60
CA LYS A 70 -6.75 11.21 11.82
C LYS A 70 -6.77 9.91 12.61
N CYS A 71 -6.84 8.77 11.93
CA CYS A 71 -6.80 7.45 12.56
C CYS A 71 -5.50 7.24 13.34
N ILE A 72 -4.35 7.53 12.71
CA ILE A 72 -3.04 7.37 13.34
C ILE A 72 -2.91 8.28 14.56
N LYS A 73 -3.27 9.56 14.43
CA LYS A 73 -3.24 10.50 15.55
C LYS A 73 -4.10 10.04 16.73
N ARG A 74 -5.29 9.49 16.46
CA ARG A 74 -6.15 8.94 17.51
C ARG A 74 -5.53 7.73 18.20
N CYS A 75 -4.94 6.81 17.44
CA CYS A 75 -4.28 5.63 18.00
C CYS A 75 -3.12 5.99 18.94
N ASN A 76 -2.37 7.06 18.65
CA ASN A 76 -1.28 7.53 19.50
C ASN A 76 -1.76 8.11 20.85
N LEU A 77 -3.03 8.52 20.95
CA LEU A 77 -3.62 9.13 22.15
C LEU A 77 -4.35 8.12 23.06
N THR A 78 -4.57 6.90 22.58
CA THR A 78 -5.34 5.88 23.29
C THR A 78 -4.49 4.61 23.44
N ASP A 79 -4.35 4.09 24.66
CA ASP A 79 -3.73 2.77 24.92
C ASP A 79 -4.67 1.62 24.53
N GLY A 80 -5.06 1.62 23.25
CA GLY A 80 -5.92 0.61 22.65
C GLY A 80 -5.11 -0.48 21.92
N PRO A 81 -5.78 -1.57 21.52
CA PRO A 81 -5.13 -2.65 20.75
C PRO A 81 -4.67 -2.19 19.35
N MET A 82 -5.29 -1.13 18.81
CA MET A 82 -5.00 -0.58 17.49
C MET A 82 -3.88 0.47 17.57
N THR A 83 -2.75 0.19 16.94
CA THR A 83 -1.51 1.00 17.03
C THR A 83 -1.31 1.92 15.83
N GLY A 84 -2.31 2.09 14.97
CA GLY A 84 -2.27 2.98 13.80
C GLY A 84 -3.06 2.46 12.61
N ALA A 85 -2.58 2.74 11.40
CA ALA A 85 -3.29 2.44 10.16
C ALA A 85 -2.38 1.82 9.08
N LEU A 86 -2.99 1.06 8.19
CA LEU A 86 -2.37 0.39 7.05
C LEU A 86 -3.04 0.90 5.77
N LEU A 87 -2.24 1.44 4.85
CA LEU A 87 -2.71 1.95 3.57
C LEU A 87 -2.25 1.03 2.44
N PHE A 88 -3.20 0.46 1.69
CA PHE A 88 -2.93 -0.23 0.44
C PHE A 88 -2.95 0.76 -0.72
N SER A 89 -1.82 0.87 -1.41
CA SER A 89 -1.60 1.79 -2.52
C SER A 89 -1.02 1.06 -3.73
N VAL A 90 -1.02 1.69 -4.89
CA VAL A 90 -0.45 1.13 -6.12
C VAL A 90 0.72 1.97 -6.59
N VAL A 91 1.80 1.33 -7.03
CA VAL A 91 2.96 2.03 -7.60
C VAL A 91 2.57 2.70 -8.91
N GLY A 92 2.92 3.97 -9.10
CA GLY A 92 2.44 4.79 -10.21
C GLY A 92 0.95 5.13 -10.11
N GLY A 93 0.30 4.79 -8.99
CA GLY A 93 -1.06 5.17 -8.67
C GLY A 93 -1.16 6.60 -8.15
N LYS A 94 -2.39 7.02 -7.85
CA LYS A 94 -2.70 8.41 -7.47
C LYS A 94 -2.06 8.81 -6.15
N MET A 95 -1.77 7.84 -5.29
CA MET A 95 -1.13 8.09 -4.00
C MET A 95 0.37 7.77 -3.97
N SER A 96 0.98 7.49 -5.13
CA SER A 96 2.41 7.21 -5.22
C SER A 96 3.26 8.44 -5.54
N GLU A 97 2.65 9.52 -6.01
CA GLU A 97 3.31 10.77 -6.39
C GLU A 97 2.71 11.97 -5.66
N GLY A 98 3.55 12.93 -5.27
CA GLY A 98 3.11 14.21 -4.70
C GLY A 98 2.59 14.16 -3.25
N ILE A 99 2.51 12.98 -2.62
CA ILE A 99 2.11 12.83 -1.22
C ILE A 99 3.34 12.77 -0.32
N ASN A 100 3.31 13.55 0.75
CA ASN A 100 4.31 13.50 1.82
C ASN A 100 3.75 12.76 3.04
N PHE A 101 4.28 11.56 3.32
CA PHE A 101 3.99 10.82 4.55
C PHE A 101 4.94 11.26 5.67
N SER A 102 4.70 12.44 6.25
CA SER A 102 5.54 12.96 7.34
C SER A 102 5.28 12.26 8.68
N ASP A 103 6.29 12.28 9.55
CA ASP A 103 6.22 11.80 10.94
C ASP A 103 5.72 10.35 11.08
N ASP A 104 4.55 10.18 11.71
CA ASP A 104 3.93 8.89 11.97
C ASP A 104 3.14 8.33 10.78
N LEU A 105 2.99 9.10 9.68
CA LEU A 105 2.17 8.68 8.55
C LEU A 105 2.82 7.60 7.68
N GLY A 106 4.13 7.39 7.79
CA GLY A 106 4.89 6.46 6.94
C GLY A 106 6.02 5.73 7.66
N ARG A 107 5.79 5.29 8.90
CA ARG A 107 6.81 4.60 9.73
C ARG A 107 7.36 3.32 9.09
N CYS A 108 6.60 2.68 8.21
CA CYS A 108 7.07 1.59 7.36
C CYS A 108 6.42 1.66 5.98
N VAL A 109 7.25 1.53 4.95
CA VAL A 109 6.81 1.37 3.56
C VAL A 109 7.18 -0.03 3.10
N ILE A 110 6.20 -0.76 2.57
CA ILE A 110 6.32 -2.12 2.08
C ILE A 110 6.08 -2.09 0.58
N MET A 111 7.00 -2.66 -0.18
CA MET A 111 6.87 -2.83 -1.63
C MET A 111 6.59 -4.31 -1.93
N VAL A 112 5.42 -4.62 -2.50
CA VAL A 112 5.05 -5.98 -2.86
C VAL A 112 5.53 -6.27 -4.28
N GLY A 113 6.61 -7.04 -4.38
CA GLY A 113 7.25 -7.32 -5.67
C GLY A 113 7.99 -6.10 -6.24
N MET A 114 8.40 -6.21 -7.50
CA MET A 114 9.04 -5.12 -8.23
C MET A 114 8.07 -4.53 -9.26
N PRO A 115 7.87 -3.20 -9.28
CA PRO A 115 6.98 -2.54 -10.24
C PRO A 115 7.67 -2.45 -11.60
N TYR A 116 7.65 -3.55 -12.35
CA TYR A 116 8.16 -3.54 -13.73
C TYR A 116 7.15 -2.92 -14.69
N PRO A 117 7.60 -2.12 -15.67
CA PRO A 117 6.75 -1.68 -16.75
C PRO A 117 6.27 -2.87 -17.57
N ASN A 118 5.14 -2.70 -18.25
CA ASN A 118 4.60 -3.75 -19.10
C ASN A 118 5.56 -4.04 -20.26
N ILE A 119 6.16 -5.23 -20.30
CA ILE A 119 7.09 -5.67 -21.35
C ILE A 119 6.46 -5.70 -22.76
N LYS A 120 5.13 -5.70 -22.84
CA LYS A 120 4.37 -5.64 -24.09
C LYS A 120 4.03 -4.22 -24.54
N SER A 121 4.45 -3.18 -23.80
CA SER A 121 4.31 -1.79 -24.24
C SER A 121 5.17 -1.58 -25.50
N PRO A 122 4.57 -1.09 -26.61
CA PRO A 122 5.32 -0.76 -27.81
C PRO A 122 6.42 0.28 -27.53
N GLU A 123 6.14 1.27 -26.67
CA GLU A 123 7.12 2.29 -26.31
C GLU A 123 8.35 1.70 -25.62
N LEU A 124 8.14 0.75 -24.70
CA LEU A 124 9.24 0.09 -24.01
C LEU A 124 10.06 -0.78 -24.97
N GLN A 125 9.39 -1.53 -25.85
CA GLN A 125 10.06 -2.40 -26.82
C GLN A 125 10.93 -1.59 -27.79
N GLU A 126 10.40 -0.49 -28.34
CA GLU A 126 11.17 0.39 -29.24
C GLU A 126 12.33 1.05 -28.50
N LYS A 127 12.13 1.48 -27.24
CA LYS A 127 13.20 2.05 -26.43
C LYS A 127 14.32 1.05 -26.16
N MET A 128 13.98 -0.19 -25.82
CA MET A 128 14.97 -1.27 -25.63
C MET A 128 15.71 -1.55 -26.94
N ALA A 129 14.99 -1.72 -28.06
CA ALA A 129 15.60 -1.98 -29.35
C ALA A 129 16.52 -0.84 -29.83
N TYR A 130 16.21 0.41 -29.51
CA TYR A 130 17.09 1.54 -29.77
C TYR A 130 18.36 1.48 -28.93
N LEU A 131 18.22 1.29 -27.60
CA LEU A 131 19.35 1.21 -26.68
C LEU A 131 20.28 0.04 -27.01
N ASP A 132 19.73 -1.14 -27.29
CA ASP A 132 20.49 -2.34 -27.69
C ASP A 132 21.28 -2.15 -29.00
N LYS A 133 20.85 -1.20 -29.86
CA LYS A 133 21.56 -0.86 -31.10
C LYS A 133 22.62 0.23 -30.92
N THR A 134 22.49 1.08 -29.91
CA THR A 134 23.31 2.30 -29.75
C THR A 134 24.24 2.29 -28.55
N MET A 135 24.09 1.33 -27.63
CA MET A 135 24.99 1.07 -26.51
C MET A 135 25.69 -0.27 -26.68
#